data_AF-A0A3D2WMC2-F1
#
_entry.id   AF-A0A3D2WMC2-F1
#
_cell.length_a   1.000
_cell.length_b   1.000
_cell.length_c   1.000
_cell.angle_alpha   90.00
_cell.angle_beta   90.00
_cell.angle_gamma   90.00
#
_symmetry.space_group_name_H-M   'P 1'
#
loop_
_entity.id
_entity.type
_entity.pdbx_description
1 polymer ?
#
loop_
_entity_poly.entity_id
_entity_poly.type
_entity_poly.pdbx_seq_one_letter_code
_entity_poly.pdbx_strand_id
1 'polypeptide(L)'
;MPPRDYDLPYDMFEHHIGIAFRLKQSARYHAPAQYVLTETFAQKLSKCTLTPPIIRLAKATPALHATQGCIRIIAAGLETGHIITDTGDVLYFARERVNAHNIYQWESFCVAHKRCQQQLKAMMIDYMDSHGCEELYDKYENRGYFRNTDKQQILTSIIRHHHLNENKAFSLHESLETLSQGMDVFDVALKPYEEKYVLYASNRPITAHLFQEQDGRQELTSFKSYQERYGHLLAIMTATKSLQCSEHRGIFKTPFACLSSLKAQLKSQGIYCGGLSTALQFFAMKCPKRSGAEFMTVSPVPAMHDIFKSTLQACSHNELLQDGVAAILEAGWQSQIRAVAAHEKPIVCHIKRMNIPLW
;
A
#
# COMPACT_ATOMS: atom_id res chain seq x y z
N MET A 1 -22.63 14.57 -48.76
CA MET A 1 -23.45 14.71 -47.54
C MET A 1 -23.06 13.62 -46.56
N PRO A 2 -22.45 14.00 -45.44
CA PRO A 2 -22.88 13.50 -44.14
C PRO A 2 -23.37 14.65 -43.25
N PRO A 3 -24.16 14.34 -42.20
CA PRO A 3 -25.12 15.27 -41.62
C PRO A 3 -24.79 15.70 -40.17
N ARG A 4 -25.26 16.91 -39.87
CA ARG A 4 -25.83 17.44 -38.61
C ARG A 4 -25.07 17.20 -37.30
N ASP A 5 -24.38 18.26 -36.91
CA ASP A 5 -24.20 18.68 -35.53
C ASP A 5 -25.54 18.64 -34.76
N TYR A 6 -25.53 17.92 -33.64
CA TYR A 6 -26.47 18.11 -32.54
C TYR A 6 -25.65 18.29 -31.25
N ASP A 7 -25.55 19.55 -30.85
CA ASP A 7 -25.63 20.12 -29.50
C ASP A 7 -25.07 19.30 -28.32
N LEU A 8 -23.85 19.67 -27.91
CA LEU A 8 -23.41 19.57 -26.52
C LEU A 8 -23.98 20.76 -25.72
N PRO A 9 -24.40 20.59 -24.45
CA PRO A 9 -25.07 21.65 -23.70
C PRO A 9 -24.15 22.85 -23.46
N TYR A 10 -24.64 24.03 -23.87
CA TYR A 10 -23.94 25.32 -23.91
C TYR A 10 -23.63 25.94 -22.53
N ASP A 11 -24.04 25.31 -21.42
CA ASP A 11 -24.04 25.94 -20.09
C ASP A 11 -22.77 25.70 -19.26
N MET A 12 -21.86 24.82 -19.67
CA MET A 12 -20.57 24.62 -18.95
C MET A 12 -19.44 25.54 -19.45
N PHE A 13 -19.62 26.22 -20.58
CA PHE A 13 -18.60 27.10 -21.17
C PHE A 13 -18.69 28.55 -20.66
N GLU A 14 -19.86 29.04 -20.26
CA GLU A 14 -20.00 30.45 -19.86
C GLU A 14 -19.31 30.78 -18.53
N HIS A 15 -19.20 29.83 -17.58
CA HIS A 15 -18.57 30.11 -16.29
C HIS A 15 -17.03 30.24 -16.38
N HIS A 16 -16.40 29.49 -17.30
CA HIS A 16 -14.95 29.52 -17.48
C HIS A 16 -14.50 30.66 -18.41
N ILE A 17 -15.32 31.02 -19.40
CA ILE A 17 -15.05 32.21 -20.24
C ILE A 17 -15.28 33.49 -19.44
N GLY A 18 -16.27 33.55 -18.55
CA GLY A 18 -16.48 34.71 -17.68
C GLY A 18 -15.32 34.99 -16.71
N ILE A 19 -14.57 33.96 -16.30
CA ILE A 19 -13.36 34.10 -15.46
C ILE A 19 -12.14 34.43 -16.33
N ALA A 20 -11.95 33.77 -17.46
CA ALA A 20 -10.86 34.06 -18.39
C ALA A 20 -10.96 35.45 -19.03
N PHE A 21 -12.17 35.93 -19.31
CA PHE A 21 -12.44 37.26 -19.85
C PHE A 21 -12.27 38.34 -18.78
N ARG A 22 -12.71 38.09 -17.54
CA ARG A 22 -12.42 38.97 -16.39
C ARG A 22 -10.93 39.01 -16.06
N LEU A 23 -10.19 37.90 -16.17
CA LEU A 23 -8.74 37.86 -16.02
C LEU A 23 -8.01 38.61 -17.15
N LYS A 24 -8.49 38.53 -18.40
CA LYS A 24 -7.96 39.32 -19.52
C LYS A 24 -8.24 40.82 -19.36
N GLN A 25 -9.38 41.22 -18.80
CA GLN A 25 -9.66 42.62 -18.49
C GLN A 25 -8.90 43.11 -17.26
N SER A 26 -8.69 42.25 -16.25
CA SER A 26 -7.86 42.54 -15.07
C SER A 26 -6.37 42.65 -15.45
N ALA A 27 -5.91 41.88 -16.43
CA ALA A 27 -4.54 41.98 -16.95
C ALA A 27 -4.25 43.31 -17.68
N ARG A 28 -5.27 44.10 -18.00
CA ARG A 28 -5.11 45.48 -18.52
C ARG A 28 -5.05 46.54 -17.42
N TYR A 29 -5.39 46.20 -16.18
CA TYR A 29 -5.35 47.13 -15.05
C TYR A 29 -4.62 46.52 -13.86
N HIS A 30 -3.42 47.08 -13.62
CA HIS A 30 -2.60 46.92 -12.40
C HIS A 30 -1.69 45.67 -12.33
N ALA A 31 -0.47 45.86 -12.84
CA ALA A 31 0.73 45.04 -12.57
C ALA A 31 0.99 44.71 -11.07
N PRO A 32 0.60 45.55 -10.08
CA PRO A 32 0.72 45.18 -8.66
C PRO A 32 -0.13 43.97 -8.25
N ALA A 33 -1.32 43.77 -8.83
CA ALA A 33 -2.22 42.68 -8.44
C ALA A 33 -1.71 41.31 -8.93
N GLN A 34 -1.01 41.26 -10.06
CA GLN A 34 -0.33 40.06 -10.53
C GLN A 34 0.85 39.68 -9.63
N TYR A 35 1.58 40.67 -9.11
CA TYR A 35 2.72 40.43 -8.20
C TYR A 35 2.27 39.89 -6.83
N VAL A 36 1.17 40.43 -6.28
CA VAL A 36 0.62 39.95 -5.00
C VAL A 36 0.04 38.54 -5.15
N LEU A 37 -0.60 38.21 -6.28
CA LEU A 37 -1.09 36.84 -6.52
C LEU A 37 0.05 35.84 -6.73
N THR A 38 1.10 36.18 -7.48
CA THR A 38 2.25 35.28 -7.64
C THR A 38 3.06 35.13 -6.36
N GLU A 39 3.27 36.19 -5.58
CA GLU A 39 3.93 36.07 -4.26
C GLU A 39 3.09 35.28 -3.27
N THR A 40 1.76 35.49 -3.21
CA THR A 40 0.92 34.74 -2.26
C THR A 40 0.78 33.27 -2.65
N PHE A 41 0.79 32.95 -3.95
CA PHE A 41 0.75 31.57 -4.46
C PHE A 41 2.11 30.88 -4.33
N ALA A 42 3.20 31.58 -4.65
CA ALA A 42 4.57 31.09 -4.47
C ALA A 42 4.95 30.96 -2.98
N GLN A 43 4.48 31.85 -2.09
CA GLN A 43 4.64 31.73 -0.64
C GLN A 43 3.76 30.61 -0.04
N LYS A 44 2.58 30.32 -0.63
CA LYS A 44 1.78 29.15 -0.23
C LYS A 44 2.39 27.83 -0.72
N LEU A 45 3.06 27.83 -1.88
CA LEU A 45 3.88 26.73 -2.37
C LEU A 45 5.18 26.56 -1.55
N SER A 46 5.86 27.65 -1.17
CA SER A 46 7.12 27.62 -0.41
C SER A 46 6.93 27.21 1.05
N LYS A 47 5.73 27.36 1.61
CA LYS A 47 5.35 26.82 2.93
C LYS A 47 4.95 25.34 2.91
N CYS A 48 4.90 24.70 1.75
CA CYS A 48 4.71 23.26 1.64
C CYS A 48 6.05 22.55 1.50
N THR A 49 6.87 22.54 2.56
CA THR A 49 7.98 21.59 2.64
C THR A 49 7.38 20.18 2.63
N LEU A 50 7.45 19.49 1.49
CA LEU A 50 7.19 18.06 1.44
C LEU A 50 8.22 17.36 2.31
N THR A 51 7.74 16.57 3.28
CA THR A 51 8.60 15.61 3.97
C THR A 51 9.24 14.69 2.91
N PRO A 52 10.51 14.31 3.04
CA PRO A 52 11.09 13.22 2.25
C PRO A 52 10.14 12.02 2.15
N PRO A 53 10.00 11.35 0.99
CA PRO A 53 9.26 10.07 0.88
C PRO A 53 10.04 8.91 1.54
N ILE A 54 10.87 9.21 2.55
CA ILE A 54 11.74 8.30 3.27
C ILE A 54 11.17 8.11 4.66
N ILE A 55 10.68 6.91 4.90
CA ILE A 55 10.16 6.41 6.16
C ILE A 55 11.32 6.06 7.09
N ARG A 56 11.20 6.47 8.35
CA ARG A 56 12.04 5.99 9.45
C ARG A 56 11.15 5.36 10.51
N LEU A 57 11.65 4.29 11.13
CA LEU A 57 10.97 3.67 12.26
C LEU A 57 11.34 4.42 13.55
N ALA A 58 10.38 4.54 14.46
CA ALA A 58 10.60 5.11 15.77
C ALA A 58 11.23 4.07 16.71
N LYS A 59 12.06 4.53 17.66
CA LYS A 59 12.57 3.67 18.73
C LYS A 59 11.48 3.34 19.74
N ALA A 60 11.54 2.11 20.27
CA ALA A 60 10.61 1.67 21.28
C ALA A 60 10.80 2.43 22.59
N THR A 61 9.67 2.78 23.22
CA THR A 61 9.65 3.26 24.60
C THR A 61 9.54 2.08 25.56
N PRO A 62 9.93 2.21 26.84
CA PRO A 62 9.77 1.14 27.82
C PRO A 62 8.34 0.58 27.93
N ALA A 63 7.32 1.45 27.78
CA ALA A 63 5.91 1.03 27.78
C ALA A 63 5.54 0.13 26.60
N LEU A 64 6.20 0.29 25.45
CA LEU A 64 5.97 -0.56 24.27
C LEU A 64 6.56 -1.96 24.46
N HIS A 65 7.66 -2.10 25.19
CA HIS A 65 8.22 -3.42 25.51
C HIS A 65 7.26 -4.27 26.33
N ALA A 66 6.53 -3.66 27.28
CA ALA A 66 5.58 -4.37 28.13
C ALA A 66 4.34 -4.91 27.38
N THR A 67 4.09 -4.42 26.16
CA THR A 67 2.85 -4.69 25.41
C THR A 67 3.11 -5.26 24.01
N GLN A 68 4.37 -5.52 23.67
CA GLN A 68 4.75 -6.16 22.42
C GLN A 68 4.05 -7.52 22.25
N GLY A 69 3.67 -7.85 21.02
CA GLY A 69 3.04 -9.11 20.66
C GLY A 69 1.59 -9.23 21.10
N CYS A 70 1.03 -8.25 21.81
CA CYS A 70 -0.37 -8.28 22.19
C CYS A 70 -1.27 -7.74 21.08
N ILE A 71 -2.24 -8.53 20.63
CA ILE A 71 -3.31 -8.05 19.74
C ILE A 71 -4.47 -7.49 20.57
N ARG A 72 -4.90 -6.27 20.24
CA ARG A 72 -5.99 -5.53 20.88
C ARG A 72 -7.07 -5.17 19.87
N ILE A 73 -8.31 -5.11 20.32
CA ILE A 73 -9.41 -4.53 19.53
C ILE A 73 -9.60 -3.11 20.08
N ILE A 74 -9.37 -2.10 19.25
CA ILE A 74 -9.49 -0.68 19.66
C ILE A 74 -10.77 -0.01 19.13
N ALA A 75 -11.39 -0.61 18.12
CA ALA A 75 -12.70 -0.24 17.59
C ALA A 75 -13.35 -1.47 16.92
N ALA A 76 -14.66 -1.40 16.65
CA ALA A 76 -15.38 -2.50 16.01
C ALA A 76 -14.78 -2.82 14.63
N GLY A 77 -14.27 -4.04 14.45
CA GLY A 77 -13.63 -4.44 13.20
C GLY A 77 -12.21 -3.88 12.98
N LEU A 78 -11.55 -3.37 14.03
CA LEU A 78 -10.15 -2.93 14.00
C LEU A 78 -9.34 -3.63 15.11
N GLU A 79 -8.52 -4.59 14.69
CA GLU A 79 -7.51 -5.24 15.54
C GLU A 79 -6.16 -4.59 15.30
N THR A 80 -5.40 -4.31 16.36
CA THR A 80 -4.07 -3.70 16.29
C THR A 80 -3.07 -4.41 17.19
N GLY A 81 -1.80 -4.24 16.89
CA GLY A 81 -0.70 -4.68 17.74
C GLY A 81 0.62 -4.10 17.27
N HIS A 82 1.70 -4.40 18.00
CA HIS A 82 3.05 -3.98 17.60
C HIS A 82 4.10 -5.01 18.00
N ILE A 83 5.23 -4.94 17.30
CA ILE A 83 6.47 -5.66 17.65
C ILE A 83 7.64 -4.68 17.63
N ILE A 84 8.72 -5.07 18.31
CA ILE A 84 9.97 -4.32 18.34
C ILE A 84 11.03 -5.16 17.62
N THR A 85 11.77 -4.55 16.69
CA THR A 85 12.84 -5.19 15.93
C THR A 85 14.06 -5.46 16.81
N ASP A 86 14.99 -6.28 16.32
CA ASP A 86 16.30 -6.52 16.94
C ASP A 86 17.10 -5.22 17.13
N THR A 87 16.82 -4.20 16.32
CA THR A 87 17.42 -2.86 16.39
C THR A 87 16.70 -1.93 17.37
N GLY A 88 15.65 -2.38 18.07
CA GLY A 88 14.86 -1.57 19.00
C GLY A 88 13.86 -0.64 18.33
N ASP A 89 13.53 -0.86 17.05
CA ASP A 89 12.57 -0.05 16.30
C ASP A 89 11.16 -0.66 16.38
N VAL A 90 10.12 0.16 16.44
CA VAL A 90 8.73 -0.29 16.57
C VAL A 90 8.05 -0.41 15.21
N LEU A 91 7.33 -1.51 15.02
CA LEU A 91 6.43 -1.74 13.89
C LEU A 91 5.01 -1.93 14.42
N TYR A 92 4.07 -1.15 13.91
CA TYR A 92 2.65 -1.26 14.25
C TYR A 92 1.92 -2.05 13.17
N PHE A 93 0.90 -2.80 13.56
CA PHE A 93 0.12 -3.66 12.69
C PHE A 93 -1.35 -3.44 12.96
N ALA A 94 -2.15 -3.54 11.91
CA ALA A 94 -3.59 -3.47 12.00
C ALA A 94 -4.28 -4.40 11.02
N ARG A 95 -5.46 -4.87 11.40
CA ARG A 95 -6.42 -5.59 10.57
C ARG A 95 -7.74 -4.84 10.65
N GLU A 96 -8.16 -4.30 9.51
CA GLU A 96 -9.41 -3.55 9.36
C GLU A 96 -10.41 -4.35 8.54
N ARG A 97 -11.63 -4.47 9.05
CA ARG A 97 -12.75 -5.06 8.31
C ARG A 97 -13.20 -4.11 7.20
N VAL A 98 -13.26 -4.62 5.98
CA VAL A 98 -13.87 -3.95 4.83
C VAL A 98 -15.36 -4.31 4.76
N ASN A 99 -16.21 -3.31 4.56
CA ASN A 99 -17.65 -3.37 4.47
C ASN A 99 -18.17 -2.29 3.50
N ALA A 100 -19.49 -2.22 3.31
CA ALA A 100 -20.11 -1.32 2.34
C ALA A 100 -19.79 0.18 2.56
N HIS A 101 -19.48 0.59 3.79
CA HIS A 101 -19.21 1.99 4.13
C HIS A 101 -17.75 2.40 3.84
N ASN A 102 -16.79 1.46 3.86
CA ASN A 102 -15.37 1.78 3.70
C ASN A 102 -14.72 1.20 2.43
N ILE A 103 -15.46 0.40 1.65
CA ILE A 103 -14.98 -0.16 0.38
C ILE A 103 -14.49 0.93 -0.59
N TYR A 104 -15.21 2.05 -0.70
CA TYR A 104 -14.82 3.17 -1.55
C TYR A 104 -13.52 3.85 -1.11
N GLN A 105 -13.21 3.83 0.19
CA GLN A 105 -11.95 4.38 0.71
C GLN A 105 -10.78 3.47 0.38
N TRP A 106 -10.98 2.15 0.41
CA TRP A 106 -10.02 1.17 -0.08
C TRP A 106 -9.77 1.33 -1.59
N GLU A 107 -10.82 1.42 -2.40
CA GLU A 107 -10.69 1.66 -3.85
C GLU A 107 -9.97 2.98 -4.15
N SER A 108 -10.31 4.04 -3.41
CA SER A 108 -9.64 5.34 -3.51
C SER A 108 -8.16 5.25 -3.13
N PHE A 109 -7.83 4.46 -2.11
CA PHE A 109 -6.44 4.13 -1.77
C PHE A 109 -5.73 3.42 -2.92
N CYS A 110 -6.32 2.38 -3.50
CA CYS A 110 -5.73 1.62 -4.61
C CYS A 110 -5.42 2.52 -5.82
N VAL A 111 -6.35 3.40 -6.19
CA VAL A 111 -6.14 4.38 -7.25
C VAL A 111 -4.99 5.31 -6.88
N ALA A 112 -5.02 5.96 -5.72
CA ALA A 112 -3.98 6.90 -5.31
C ALA A 112 -2.60 6.23 -5.18
N HIS A 113 -2.55 4.99 -4.73
CA HIS A 113 -1.34 4.18 -4.63
C HIS A 113 -0.72 3.91 -5.99
N LYS A 114 -1.53 3.49 -6.99
CA LYS A 114 -1.08 3.32 -8.38
C LYS A 114 -0.52 4.62 -8.95
N ARG A 115 -1.19 5.76 -8.71
CA ARG A 115 -0.71 7.09 -9.13
C ARG A 115 0.64 7.42 -8.49
N CYS A 116 0.79 7.18 -7.19
CA CYS A 116 2.05 7.40 -6.46
C CYS A 116 3.18 6.52 -7.02
N GLN A 117 2.93 5.23 -7.24
CA GLN A 117 3.89 4.30 -7.84
C GLN A 117 4.33 4.78 -9.23
N GLN A 118 3.39 5.07 -10.13
CA GLN A 118 3.69 5.54 -11.49
C GLN A 118 4.52 6.83 -11.47
N GLN A 119 4.18 7.74 -10.56
CA GLN A 119 4.89 9.00 -10.42
C GLN A 119 6.34 8.82 -9.95
N LEU A 120 6.58 7.93 -8.99
CA LEU A 120 7.93 7.62 -8.52
C LEU A 120 8.73 6.87 -9.59
N LYS A 121 8.11 5.94 -10.33
CA LYS A 121 8.75 5.29 -11.50
C LYS A 121 9.21 6.32 -12.51
N ALA A 122 8.33 7.25 -12.89
CA ALA A 122 8.65 8.32 -13.83
C ALA A 122 9.82 9.19 -13.34
N MET A 123 9.90 9.51 -12.04
CA MET A 123 11.04 10.25 -11.50
C MET A 123 12.37 9.49 -11.61
N MET A 124 12.36 8.16 -11.50
CA MET A 124 13.58 7.35 -11.68
C MET A 124 14.01 7.33 -13.15
N ILE A 125 13.06 7.28 -14.08
CA ILE A 125 13.32 7.38 -15.53
C ILE A 125 13.87 8.77 -15.86
N ASP A 126 13.20 9.85 -15.44
CA ASP A 126 13.66 11.24 -15.63
C ASP A 126 15.11 11.42 -15.14
N TYR A 127 15.46 10.77 -14.02
CA TYR A 127 16.83 10.76 -13.50
C TYR A 127 17.81 10.02 -14.43
N MET A 128 17.50 8.80 -14.87
CA MET A 128 18.36 8.03 -15.78
C MET A 128 18.55 8.73 -17.13
N ASP A 129 17.48 9.28 -17.71
CA ASP A 129 17.53 10.02 -18.99
C ASP A 129 18.46 11.24 -18.87
N SER A 130 18.36 11.99 -17.77
CA SER A 130 19.23 13.15 -17.52
C SER A 130 20.71 12.81 -17.31
N HIS A 131 21.03 11.52 -17.15
CA HIS A 131 22.40 11.01 -17.02
C HIS A 131 22.86 10.23 -18.26
N GLY A 132 22.12 10.32 -19.39
CA GLY A 132 22.55 9.77 -20.67
C GLY A 132 22.17 8.32 -20.92
N CYS A 133 21.25 7.74 -20.13
CA CYS A 133 20.68 6.42 -20.37
C CYS A 133 19.54 6.48 -21.41
N GLU A 134 19.82 6.94 -22.64
CA GLU A 134 18.77 7.29 -23.63
C GLU A 134 17.93 6.12 -24.17
N GLU A 135 18.23 4.85 -23.86
CA GLU A 135 17.67 3.69 -24.58
C GLU A 135 16.66 2.80 -23.82
N LEU A 136 16.29 3.08 -22.57
CA LEU A 136 15.60 2.04 -21.78
C LEU A 136 14.06 2.08 -21.74
N TYR A 137 13.39 3.20 -22.01
CA TYR A 137 11.93 3.25 -21.81
C TYR A 137 11.22 4.07 -22.89
N ASP A 138 10.51 3.38 -23.79
CA ASP A 138 9.52 3.99 -24.67
C ASP A 138 8.52 4.82 -23.87
N LYS A 139 8.27 6.05 -24.36
CA LYS A 139 7.44 7.09 -23.74
C LYS A 139 6.12 6.53 -23.19
N TYR A 140 6.06 6.32 -21.87
CA TYR A 140 4.82 5.96 -21.20
C TYR A 140 3.77 7.07 -21.39
N GLU A 141 2.55 6.69 -21.77
CA GLU A 141 1.43 7.62 -21.83
C GLU A 141 1.19 8.25 -20.45
N ASN A 142 1.13 9.59 -20.42
CA ASN A 142 1.02 10.44 -19.22
C ASN A 142 -0.29 10.29 -18.40
N ARG A 143 -0.99 9.15 -18.48
CA ARG A 143 -2.32 8.97 -17.90
C ARG A 143 -2.23 8.44 -16.46
N GLY A 144 -2.07 9.34 -15.48
CA GLY A 144 -2.28 8.95 -14.07
C GLY A 144 -1.64 9.80 -12.98
N TYR A 145 -0.81 10.80 -13.27
CA TYR A 145 -0.05 11.49 -12.21
C TYR A 145 -0.89 12.40 -11.31
N PHE A 146 -0.39 12.69 -10.10
CA PHE A 146 -0.96 13.75 -9.27
C PHE A 146 -0.70 15.12 -9.93
N ARG A 147 -1.75 15.95 -10.07
CA ARG A 147 -1.73 17.19 -10.86
C ARG A 147 -0.77 18.28 -10.32
N ASN A 148 -0.40 18.22 -9.04
CA ASN A 148 0.46 19.20 -8.36
C ASN A 148 1.51 18.50 -7.50
N THR A 149 2.67 18.20 -8.08
CA THR A 149 3.76 17.52 -7.37
C THR A 149 5.08 18.24 -7.59
N ASP A 150 5.77 18.58 -6.50
CA ASP A 150 7.15 19.10 -6.56
C ASP A 150 8.13 17.96 -6.81
N LYS A 151 8.26 17.59 -8.09
CA LYS A 151 9.11 16.47 -8.51
C LYS A 151 10.58 16.66 -8.13
N GLN A 152 11.09 17.90 -8.23
CA GLN A 152 12.50 18.19 -7.96
C GLN A 152 12.85 18.01 -6.48
N GLN A 153 12.01 18.50 -5.57
CA GLN A 153 12.24 18.32 -4.14
C GLN A 153 12.23 16.83 -3.75
N ILE A 154 11.25 16.07 -4.27
CA ILE A 154 11.12 14.63 -4.02
C ILE A 154 12.33 13.88 -4.56
N LEU A 155 12.69 14.10 -5.82
CA LEU A 155 13.83 13.43 -6.45
C LEU A 155 15.15 13.77 -5.73
N THR A 156 15.36 15.03 -5.35
CA THR A 156 16.54 15.46 -4.57
C THR A 156 16.63 14.68 -3.25
N SER A 157 15.50 14.46 -2.58
CA SER A 157 15.48 13.66 -1.36
C SER A 157 15.86 12.20 -1.60
N ILE A 158 15.39 11.61 -2.69
CA ILE A 158 15.71 10.21 -3.06
C ILE A 158 17.19 10.10 -3.42
N ILE A 159 17.72 11.02 -4.24
CA ILE A 159 19.14 11.09 -4.61
C ILE A 159 20.02 11.13 -3.36
N ARG A 160 19.69 12.04 -2.42
CA ARG A 160 20.45 12.18 -1.17
C ARG A 160 20.37 10.93 -0.30
N HIS A 161 19.22 10.27 -0.21
CA HIS A 161 19.05 9.10 0.66
C HIS A 161 19.74 7.86 0.13
N HIS A 162 19.64 7.60 -1.18
CA HIS A 162 20.19 6.39 -1.78
C HIS A 162 21.61 6.55 -2.32
N HIS A 163 22.12 7.79 -2.40
CA HIS A 163 23.26 8.12 -3.23
C HIS A 163 23.03 7.54 -4.63
N LEU A 164 21.94 8.01 -5.26
CA LEU A 164 21.48 7.47 -6.54
C LEU A 164 22.61 7.51 -7.57
N ASN A 165 22.64 6.44 -8.36
CA ASN A 165 23.32 6.31 -9.64
C ASN A 165 22.38 5.50 -10.55
N GLU A 166 22.74 5.35 -11.81
CA GLU A 166 21.90 4.67 -12.82
C GLU A 166 21.47 3.26 -12.38
N ASN A 167 22.42 2.43 -11.93
CA ASN A 167 22.14 1.07 -11.46
C ASN A 167 21.14 1.04 -10.29
N LYS A 168 21.29 1.97 -9.33
CA LYS A 168 20.37 2.06 -8.19
C LYS A 168 19.00 2.60 -8.61
N ALA A 169 18.96 3.55 -9.54
CA ALA A 169 17.72 4.09 -10.09
C ALA A 169 16.95 3.00 -10.85
N PHE A 170 17.64 2.19 -11.66
CA PHE A 170 17.09 1.03 -12.33
C PHE A 170 16.53 0.00 -11.34
N SER A 171 17.32 -0.39 -10.33
CA SER A 171 16.86 -1.34 -9.31
C SER A 171 15.64 -0.85 -8.51
N LEU A 172 15.57 0.46 -8.21
CA LEU A 172 14.40 1.07 -7.58
C LEU A 172 13.20 1.11 -8.53
N HIS A 173 13.41 1.41 -9.81
CA HIS A 173 12.37 1.38 -10.83
C HIS A 173 11.73 -0.03 -10.94
N GLU A 174 12.55 -1.08 -11.06
CA GLU A 174 12.08 -2.47 -11.08
C GLU A 174 11.33 -2.83 -9.78
N SER A 175 11.86 -2.40 -8.62
CA SER A 175 11.21 -2.65 -7.33
C SER A 175 9.86 -1.93 -7.20
N LEU A 176 9.70 -0.77 -7.83
CA LEU A 176 8.44 -0.03 -7.86
C LEU A 176 7.43 -0.67 -8.82
N GLU A 177 7.86 -1.31 -9.91
CA GLU A 177 6.99 -1.84 -10.96
C GLU A 177 5.97 -2.88 -10.47
N THR A 178 6.38 -3.72 -9.53
CA THR A 178 5.58 -4.87 -9.10
C THR A 178 4.64 -4.58 -7.92
N LEU A 179 4.70 -3.38 -7.32
CA LEU A 179 4.01 -3.08 -6.05
C LEU A 179 2.48 -3.16 -6.14
N SER A 180 1.88 -2.72 -7.24
CA SER A 180 0.42 -2.69 -7.36
C SER A 180 -0.23 -4.03 -7.69
N GLN A 181 0.55 -5.04 -8.11
CA GLN A 181 0.00 -6.34 -8.49
C GLN A 181 -0.71 -7.02 -7.31
N GLY A 182 -0.22 -6.81 -6.08
CA GLY A 182 -0.83 -7.33 -4.87
C GLY A 182 -2.19 -6.70 -4.54
N MET A 183 -2.51 -5.51 -5.04
CA MET A 183 -3.84 -4.91 -4.83
C MET A 183 -4.90 -5.50 -5.75
N ASP A 184 -4.51 -5.91 -6.96
CA ASP A 184 -5.45 -6.31 -8.02
C ASP A 184 -6.09 -7.67 -7.76
N VAL A 185 -5.51 -8.47 -6.86
CA VAL A 185 -6.04 -9.79 -6.47
C VAL A 185 -7.12 -9.73 -5.38
N PHE A 186 -7.38 -8.54 -4.83
CA PHE A 186 -8.41 -8.39 -3.80
C PHE A 186 -9.79 -8.19 -4.43
N ASP A 187 -10.59 -9.26 -4.41
CA ASP A 187 -12.00 -9.20 -4.76
C ASP A 187 -12.77 -8.41 -3.70
N VAL A 188 -13.08 -7.15 -4.03
CA VAL A 188 -13.84 -6.23 -3.19
C VAL A 188 -15.33 -6.57 -3.14
N ALA A 189 -15.83 -7.49 -3.99
CA ALA A 189 -17.24 -7.87 -3.97
C ALA A 189 -17.60 -8.49 -2.61
N LEU A 190 -18.54 -7.85 -1.92
CA LEU A 190 -19.03 -8.30 -0.62
C LEU A 190 -20.02 -9.44 -0.83
N LYS A 191 -19.65 -10.65 -0.40
CA LYS A 191 -20.53 -11.83 -0.44
C LYS A 191 -21.13 -12.07 0.96
N PRO A 192 -22.40 -12.50 1.08
CA PRO A 192 -23.09 -12.60 2.37
C PRO A 192 -22.40 -13.44 3.45
N TYR A 193 -21.59 -14.42 3.05
CA TYR A 193 -20.90 -15.35 3.95
C TYR A 193 -19.40 -15.09 4.08
N GLU A 194 -18.92 -13.97 3.53
CA GLU A 194 -17.52 -13.59 3.51
C GLU A 194 -17.30 -12.30 4.30
N GLU A 195 -16.26 -12.30 5.14
CA GLU A 195 -15.76 -11.09 5.76
C GLU A 195 -14.43 -10.70 5.12
N LYS A 196 -14.36 -9.46 4.65
CA LYS A 196 -13.18 -8.92 3.97
C LYS A 196 -12.35 -8.11 4.94
N TYR A 197 -11.03 -8.20 4.81
CA TYR A 197 -10.10 -7.50 5.68
C TYR A 197 -8.91 -6.95 4.89
N VAL A 198 -8.45 -5.77 5.29
CA VAL A 198 -7.17 -5.20 4.89
C VAL A 198 -6.26 -5.22 6.11
N LEU A 199 -5.07 -5.77 5.95
CA LEU A 199 -4.04 -5.83 6.97
C LEU A 199 -2.87 -4.99 6.53
N TYR A 200 -2.27 -4.25 7.46
CA TYR A 200 -1.14 -3.40 7.11
C TYR A 200 -0.18 -3.23 8.27
N ALA A 201 1.08 -2.99 7.92
CA ALA A 201 2.13 -2.56 8.82
C ALA A 201 2.38 -1.06 8.68
N SER A 202 2.75 -0.40 9.77
CA SER A 202 2.88 1.05 9.87
C SER A 202 4.09 1.45 10.73
N ASN A 203 4.72 2.58 10.40
CA ASN A 203 5.74 3.20 11.26
C ASN A 203 5.15 4.17 12.31
N ARG A 204 3.82 4.33 12.33
CA ARG A 204 3.08 5.15 13.30
C ARG A 204 2.06 4.31 14.08
N PRO A 205 1.76 4.67 15.35
CA PRO A 205 0.69 4.05 16.11
C PRO A 205 -0.65 4.10 15.39
N ILE A 206 -1.43 3.03 15.49
CA ILE A 206 -2.79 2.94 14.93
C ILE A 206 -3.79 3.26 16.03
N THR A 207 -4.53 4.35 15.86
CA THR A 207 -5.48 4.86 16.86
C THR A 207 -6.92 4.91 16.36
N ALA A 208 -7.14 4.73 15.06
CA ALA A 208 -8.45 4.76 14.41
C ALA A 208 -8.40 3.99 13.08
N HIS A 209 -9.58 3.76 12.50
CA HIS A 209 -9.69 3.19 11.16
C HIS A 209 -9.04 4.10 10.12
N LEU A 210 -8.21 3.52 9.26
CA LEU A 210 -7.54 4.19 8.18
C LEU A 210 -8.46 4.38 6.96
N PHE A 211 -9.28 3.37 6.69
CA PHE A 211 -10.20 3.36 5.55
C PHE A 211 -11.61 3.87 5.90
N GLN A 212 -11.80 4.65 6.95
CA GLN A 212 -13.11 5.25 7.24
C GLN A 212 -13.41 6.45 6.33
N GLU A 213 -14.69 6.70 6.05
CA GLU A 213 -15.12 7.98 5.46
C GLU A 213 -14.71 9.12 6.39
N GLN A 214 -14.10 10.15 5.82
CA GLN A 214 -13.86 11.42 6.51
C GLN A 214 -14.92 12.41 6.06
N ASP A 215 -15.29 13.34 6.93
CA ASP A 215 -16.20 14.44 6.58
C ASP A 215 -15.67 15.19 5.35
N GLY A 216 -16.40 15.07 4.25
CA GLY A 216 -15.97 15.50 2.92
C GLY A 216 -15.16 14.43 2.19
N ARG A 217 -15.59 14.09 0.97
CA ARG A 217 -14.80 13.30 0.02
C ARG A 217 -13.54 14.10 -0.38
N GLN A 218 -12.51 14.09 0.46
CA GLN A 218 -11.20 14.56 0.04
C GLN A 218 -10.64 13.51 -0.92
N GLU A 219 -10.92 13.68 -2.21
CA GLU A 219 -10.21 12.94 -3.23
C GLU A 219 -8.71 13.14 -3.02
N LEU A 220 -7.99 12.03 -2.97
CA LEU A 220 -6.53 12.01 -2.93
C LEU A 220 -6.00 12.38 -4.32
N THR A 221 -6.14 13.65 -4.67
CA THR A 221 -5.74 14.22 -5.98
C THR A 221 -4.30 14.73 -5.98
N SER A 222 -3.65 14.78 -4.82
CA SER A 222 -2.28 15.26 -4.67
C SER A 222 -1.35 14.24 -3.99
N PHE A 223 -0.07 14.27 -4.38
CA PHE A 223 0.99 13.45 -3.77
C PHE A 223 1.13 13.74 -2.28
N LYS A 224 1.00 15.02 -1.90
CA LYS A 224 1.04 15.47 -0.50
C LYS A 224 -0.07 14.83 0.34
N SER A 225 -1.30 14.88 -0.13
CA SER A 225 -2.45 14.28 0.58
C SER A 225 -2.30 12.77 0.71
N TYR A 226 -1.80 12.09 -0.34
CA TYR A 226 -1.46 10.67 -0.25
C TYR A 226 -0.37 10.41 0.80
N GLN A 227 0.67 11.24 0.83
CA GLN A 227 1.78 11.09 1.78
C GLN A 227 1.38 11.35 3.23
N GLU A 228 0.58 12.38 3.47
CA GLU A 228 0.06 12.70 4.81
C GLU A 228 -0.83 11.56 5.33
N ARG A 229 -1.70 11.02 4.47
CA ARG A 229 -2.67 9.99 4.84
C ARG A 229 -2.07 8.60 4.92
N TYR A 230 -1.25 8.18 3.96
CA TYR A 230 -0.80 6.80 3.80
C TYR A 230 0.72 6.63 3.82
N GLY A 231 1.48 7.72 3.93
CA GLY A 231 2.94 7.64 3.88
C GLY A 231 3.59 6.95 5.09
N HIS A 232 2.79 6.59 6.09
CA HIS A 232 3.21 5.79 7.24
C HIS A 232 3.10 4.28 7.01
N LEU A 233 2.36 3.85 5.98
CA LEU A 233 2.16 2.45 5.66
C LEU A 233 3.42 1.83 5.06
N LEU A 234 3.75 0.63 5.51
CA LEU A 234 4.97 -0.09 5.15
C LEU A 234 4.69 -1.24 4.18
N ALA A 235 3.74 -2.10 4.56
CA ALA A 235 3.29 -3.24 3.78
C ALA A 235 1.81 -3.44 4.02
N ILE A 236 1.13 -4.01 3.03
CA ILE A 236 -0.30 -4.27 3.04
C ILE A 236 -0.52 -5.70 2.56
N MET A 237 -1.56 -6.32 3.08
CA MET A 237 -2.07 -7.60 2.64
C MET A 237 -3.58 -7.58 2.74
N THR A 238 -4.24 -8.39 1.92
CA THR A 238 -5.69 -8.55 2.00
C THR A 238 -6.05 -9.94 2.47
N ALA A 239 -7.20 -10.05 3.13
CA ALA A 239 -7.71 -11.33 3.57
C ALA A 239 -9.21 -11.43 3.39
N THR A 240 -9.68 -12.65 3.10
CA THR A 240 -11.09 -13.00 3.13
C THR A 240 -11.30 -14.15 4.09
N LYS A 241 -12.15 -13.95 5.09
CA LYS A 241 -12.60 -15.02 5.99
C LYS A 241 -13.92 -15.58 5.48
N SER A 242 -13.98 -16.89 5.29
CA SER A 242 -15.18 -17.65 4.95
C SER A 242 -15.26 -18.88 5.85
N LEU A 243 -16.40 -19.05 6.54
CA LEU A 243 -16.60 -20.15 7.49
C LEU A 243 -15.41 -20.26 8.47
N GLN A 244 -14.66 -21.36 8.39
CA GLN A 244 -13.52 -21.68 9.24
C GLN A 244 -12.16 -21.32 8.61
N CYS A 245 -12.11 -20.80 7.38
CA CYS A 245 -10.88 -20.47 6.67
C CYS A 245 -10.65 -18.97 6.57
N SER A 246 -9.42 -18.54 6.79
CA SER A 246 -8.95 -17.19 6.44
C SER A 246 -8.00 -17.27 5.25
N GLU A 247 -8.42 -16.78 4.09
CA GLU A 247 -7.57 -16.73 2.90
C GLU A 247 -6.80 -15.41 2.86
N HIS A 248 -5.48 -15.46 2.72
CA HIS A 248 -4.62 -14.29 2.58
C HIS A 248 -4.11 -14.18 1.15
N ARG A 249 -4.26 -13.00 0.54
CA ARG A 249 -3.79 -12.71 -0.81
C ARG A 249 -3.22 -11.31 -0.92
N GLY A 250 -2.36 -11.11 -1.90
CA GLY A 250 -1.93 -9.77 -2.29
C GLY A 250 -1.11 -9.06 -1.23
N ILE A 251 0.01 -9.66 -0.81
CA ILE A 251 0.99 -8.97 0.04
C ILE A 251 1.87 -8.07 -0.83
N PHE A 252 2.02 -6.80 -0.47
CA PHE A 252 2.89 -5.85 -1.18
C PHE A 252 3.44 -4.77 -0.25
N LYS A 253 4.57 -4.18 -0.63
CA LYS A 253 5.13 -3.00 0.04
C LYS A 253 4.53 -1.72 -0.55
N THR A 254 4.46 -0.66 0.24
CA THR A 254 4.05 0.65 -0.30
C THR A 254 5.21 1.34 -1.04
N PRO A 255 4.94 2.30 -1.95
CA PRO A 255 5.99 2.98 -2.71
C PRO A 255 7.05 3.62 -1.83
N PHE A 256 6.64 4.29 -0.75
CA PHE A 256 7.60 4.92 0.18
C PHE A 256 8.37 3.89 1.00
N ALA A 257 7.75 2.77 1.39
CA ALA A 257 8.47 1.70 2.07
C ALA A 257 9.51 1.02 1.16
N CYS A 258 9.20 0.92 -0.13
CA CYS A 258 10.11 0.44 -1.17
C CYS A 258 11.34 1.36 -1.28
N LEU A 259 11.11 2.68 -1.38
CA LEU A 259 12.18 3.68 -1.35
C LEU A 259 12.98 3.61 -0.04
N SER A 260 12.33 3.45 1.11
CA SER A 260 13.01 3.59 2.40
C SER A 260 13.98 2.46 2.75
N SER A 261 14.06 1.40 1.93
CA SER A 261 14.96 0.24 2.13
C SER A 261 14.94 -0.29 3.58
N LEU A 262 13.77 -0.27 4.22
CA LEU A 262 13.60 -0.59 5.63
C LEU A 262 14.03 -2.04 5.90
N LYS A 263 15.01 -2.21 6.79
CA LYS A 263 15.47 -3.52 7.26
C LYS A 263 14.83 -3.81 8.62
N ALA A 264 13.64 -4.39 8.61
CA ALA A 264 13.04 -4.96 9.82
C ALA A 264 13.80 -6.24 10.20
N GLN A 265 14.78 -6.12 11.10
CA GLN A 265 15.54 -7.26 11.62
C GLN A 265 14.75 -7.93 12.75
N LEU A 266 14.38 -9.18 12.56
CA LEU A 266 13.55 -9.97 13.48
C LEU A 266 14.13 -11.38 13.66
N LYS A 267 15.46 -11.52 13.49
CA LYS A 267 16.15 -12.80 13.54
C LYS A 267 16.10 -13.38 14.95
N SER A 268 16.25 -12.53 15.97
CA SER A 268 16.15 -12.97 17.38
C SER A 268 14.76 -13.54 17.71
N GLN A 269 13.77 -13.23 16.88
CA GLN A 269 12.37 -13.64 17.02
C GLN A 269 11.99 -14.78 16.06
N GLY A 270 12.98 -15.45 15.45
CA GLY A 270 12.79 -16.60 14.57
C GLY A 270 12.45 -16.27 13.11
N ILE A 271 12.50 -14.99 12.70
CA ILE A 271 12.28 -14.56 11.32
C ILE A 271 13.63 -14.34 10.63
N TYR A 272 14.12 -15.37 9.95
CA TYR A 272 15.42 -15.36 9.27
C TYR A 272 15.36 -14.78 7.84
N CYS A 273 14.19 -14.82 7.20
CA CYS A 273 13.93 -14.30 5.86
C CYS A 273 12.60 -13.53 5.82
N GLY A 274 12.40 -12.69 4.78
CA GLY A 274 11.14 -11.97 4.55
C GLY A 274 10.85 -10.77 5.47
N GLY A 275 11.41 -10.73 6.69
CA GLY A 275 11.38 -9.57 7.60
C GLY A 275 9.97 -9.02 7.84
N LEU A 276 9.68 -7.84 7.27
CA LEU A 276 8.38 -7.17 7.39
C LEU A 276 7.21 -7.99 6.82
N SER A 277 7.38 -8.62 5.65
CA SER A 277 6.31 -9.39 5.02
C SER A 277 5.93 -10.60 5.85
N THR A 278 6.93 -11.28 6.43
CA THR A 278 6.73 -12.41 7.34
C THR A 278 6.07 -11.98 8.65
N ALA A 279 6.48 -10.84 9.23
CA ALA A 279 5.85 -10.29 10.42
C ALA A 279 4.37 -9.95 10.20
N LEU A 280 4.04 -9.34 9.05
CA LEU A 280 2.66 -9.05 8.65
C LEU A 280 1.86 -10.34 8.44
N GLN A 281 2.46 -11.37 7.84
CA GLN A 281 1.84 -12.68 7.69
C GLN A 281 1.49 -13.31 9.05
N PHE A 282 2.40 -13.27 10.02
CA PHE A 282 2.12 -13.82 11.36
C PHE A 282 1.02 -13.05 12.10
N PHE A 283 1.00 -11.72 11.97
CA PHE A 283 -0.09 -10.91 12.52
C PHE A 283 -1.42 -11.33 11.89
N ALA A 284 -1.42 -11.48 10.57
CA ALA A 284 -2.56 -11.93 9.80
C ALA A 284 -3.00 -13.34 10.12
N MET A 285 -2.12 -14.22 10.58
CA MET A 285 -2.48 -15.57 11.04
C MET A 285 -3.15 -15.53 12.41
N LYS A 286 -2.66 -14.66 13.30
CA LYS A 286 -3.10 -14.60 14.69
C LYS A 286 -4.46 -13.96 14.86
N CYS A 287 -4.76 -12.91 14.12
CA CYS A 287 -6.07 -12.26 14.14
C CYS A 287 -7.24 -13.24 13.84
N PRO A 288 -7.29 -13.94 12.69
CA PRO A 288 -8.36 -14.88 12.39
C PRO A 288 -8.37 -16.07 13.34
N LYS A 289 -7.21 -16.57 13.79
CA LYS A 289 -7.10 -17.62 14.82
C LYS A 289 -7.81 -17.22 16.12
N ARG A 290 -7.59 -15.99 16.61
CA ARG A 290 -8.30 -15.44 17.78
C ARG A 290 -9.81 -15.38 17.56
N SER A 291 -10.24 -15.09 16.33
CA SER A 291 -11.65 -15.10 15.92
C SER A 291 -12.20 -16.49 15.54
N GLY A 292 -11.50 -17.57 15.89
CA GLY A 292 -11.98 -18.95 15.74
C GLY A 292 -11.77 -19.61 14.37
N ALA A 293 -10.98 -19.02 13.46
CA ALA A 293 -10.64 -19.69 12.21
C ALA A 293 -9.78 -20.94 12.47
N GLU A 294 -10.13 -22.03 11.79
CA GLU A 294 -9.48 -23.32 11.89
C GLU A 294 -8.32 -23.46 10.90
N PHE A 295 -8.54 -22.93 9.69
CA PHE A 295 -7.64 -22.99 8.56
C PHE A 295 -7.23 -21.59 8.09
N MET A 296 -6.08 -21.53 7.42
CA MET A 296 -5.69 -20.41 6.58
C MET A 296 -5.16 -20.93 5.26
N THR A 297 -5.38 -20.14 4.21
CA THR A 297 -4.88 -20.42 2.88
C THR A 297 -4.10 -19.23 2.35
N VAL A 298 -2.97 -19.49 1.70
CA VAL A 298 -2.26 -18.54 0.84
C VAL A 298 -2.11 -19.14 -0.54
N SER A 299 -2.21 -18.32 -1.58
CA SER A 299 -2.01 -18.75 -2.98
C SER A 299 -0.93 -17.89 -3.65
N PRO A 300 0.34 -18.03 -3.24
CA PRO A 300 1.43 -17.25 -3.82
C PRO A 300 1.70 -17.65 -5.28
N VAL A 301 2.25 -16.69 -6.03
CA VAL A 301 2.96 -16.96 -7.29
C VAL A 301 4.27 -17.71 -7.02
N PRO A 302 4.87 -18.41 -8.02
CA PRO A 302 5.99 -19.32 -7.77
C PRO A 302 7.18 -18.62 -7.11
N ALA A 303 7.49 -17.38 -7.51
CA ALA A 303 8.59 -16.60 -6.95
C ALA A 303 8.46 -16.33 -5.43
N MET A 304 7.25 -16.32 -4.89
CA MET A 304 6.99 -16.08 -3.46
C MET A 304 6.70 -17.38 -2.70
N HIS A 305 6.46 -18.48 -3.40
CA HIS A 305 5.98 -19.73 -2.81
C HIS A 305 6.92 -20.28 -1.74
N ASP A 306 8.22 -20.38 -2.02
CA ASP A 306 9.19 -20.95 -1.08
C ASP A 306 9.37 -20.08 0.16
N ILE A 307 9.23 -18.75 0.04
CA ILE A 307 9.29 -17.81 1.17
C ILE A 307 8.10 -18.07 2.11
N PHE A 308 6.89 -18.20 1.57
CA PHE A 308 5.71 -18.51 2.36
C PHE A 308 5.78 -19.90 2.96
N LYS A 309 6.15 -20.92 2.17
CA LYS A 309 6.26 -22.29 2.63
C LYS A 309 7.24 -22.44 3.79
N SER A 310 8.46 -21.92 3.64
CA SER A 310 9.48 -21.97 4.70
C SER A 310 9.03 -21.25 5.98
N THR A 311 8.40 -20.08 5.83
CA THR A 311 7.80 -19.33 6.94
C THR A 311 6.75 -20.15 7.69
N LEU A 312 5.86 -20.83 6.96
CA LEU A 312 4.78 -21.62 7.55
C LEU A 312 5.30 -22.90 8.20
N GLN A 313 6.27 -23.58 7.57
CA GLN A 313 6.93 -24.75 8.14
C GLN A 313 7.66 -24.44 9.45
N ALA A 314 8.22 -23.24 9.61
CA ALA A 314 8.81 -22.83 10.90
C ALA A 314 7.77 -22.72 12.04
N CYS A 315 6.47 -22.61 11.71
CA CYS A 315 5.38 -22.43 12.67
C CYS A 315 4.63 -23.73 13.00
N SER A 316 4.97 -24.86 12.36
CA SER A 316 4.19 -26.09 12.46
C SER A 316 4.97 -27.36 12.14
N HIS A 317 4.50 -28.48 12.66
CA HIS A 317 4.84 -29.79 12.10
C HIS A 317 4.27 -29.94 10.68
N ASN A 318 4.95 -30.69 9.83
CA ASN A 318 4.57 -30.88 8.40
C ASN A 318 3.13 -31.38 8.21
N GLU A 319 2.56 -32.09 9.18
CA GLU A 319 1.17 -32.60 9.15
C GLU A 319 0.09 -31.49 9.16
N LEU A 320 0.43 -30.26 9.55
CA LEU A 320 -0.53 -29.15 9.64
C LEU A 320 -0.55 -28.30 8.37
N LEU A 321 0.22 -28.66 7.34
CA LEU A 321 0.41 -27.89 6.13
C LEU A 321 0.27 -28.79 4.89
N GLN A 322 -0.54 -28.36 3.92
CA GLN A 322 -0.66 -29.02 2.63
C GLN A 322 -0.22 -28.04 1.53
N ASP A 323 0.77 -28.47 0.74
CA ASP A 323 1.39 -27.69 -0.33
C ASP A 323 0.94 -28.21 -1.71
N GLY A 324 0.22 -27.36 -2.44
CA GLY A 324 -0.27 -27.65 -3.77
C GLY A 324 -1.60 -28.39 -3.78
N VAL A 325 -2.31 -28.30 -4.91
CA VAL A 325 -3.68 -28.80 -5.08
C VAL A 325 -3.79 -30.30 -4.80
N ALA A 326 -2.83 -31.11 -5.26
CA ALA A 326 -2.85 -32.56 -5.06
C ALA A 326 -2.84 -32.94 -3.57
N ALA A 327 -1.89 -32.40 -2.79
CA ALA A 327 -1.79 -32.67 -1.36
C ALA A 327 -3.03 -32.18 -0.57
N ILE A 328 -3.60 -31.04 -0.98
CA ILE A 328 -4.83 -30.49 -0.39
C ILE A 328 -6.03 -31.43 -0.64
N LEU A 329 -6.14 -32.00 -1.84
CA LEU A 329 -7.18 -32.96 -2.20
C LEU A 329 -7.02 -34.27 -1.42
N GLU A 330 -5.80 -34.81 -1.35
CA GLU A 330 -5.49 -36.03 -0.58
C GLU A 330 -5.81 -35.88 0.91
N ALA A 331 -5.60 -34.68 1.48
CA ALA A 331 -5.96 -34.37 2.86
C ALA A 331 -7.46 -34.08 3.08
N GLY A 332 -8.28 -34.03 2.02
CA GLY A 332 -9.70 -33.70 2.10
C GLY A 332 -9.98 -32.21 2.41
N TRP A 333 -9.04 -31.32 2.09
CA TRP A 333 -9.10 -29.88 2.42
C TRP A 333 -9.50 -29.00 1.22
N GLN A 334 -10.09 -29.58 0.18
CA GLN A 334 -10.50 -28.87 -1.03
C GLN A 334 -11.46 -27.71 -0.78
N SER A 335 -12.28 -27.77 0.29
CA SER A 335 -13.19 -26.69 0.68
C SER A 335 -12.48 -25.46 1.27
N GLN A 336 -11.18 -25.57 1.57
CA GLN A 336 -10.37 -24.50 2.16
C GLN A 336 -9.65 -23.63 1.10
N ILE A 337 -9.69 -24.04 -0.17
CA ILE A 337 -9.13 -23.27 -1.28
C ILE A 337 -10.24 -22.78 -2.22
N ARG A 338 -10.03 -21.59 -2.81
CA ARG A 338 -10.86 -21.08 -3.91
C ARG A 338 -10.32 -21.55 -5.26
N ALA A 339 -10.94 -21.09 -6.34
CA ALA A 339 -10.34 -21.19 -7.67
C ALA A 339 -8.90 -20.66 -7.64
N VAL A 340 -7.97 -21.52 -8.05
CA VAL A 340 -6.54 -21.27 -8.10
C VAL A 340 -6.20 -20.91 -9.54
N ALA A 341 -5.59 -19.75 -9.76
CA ALA A 341 -5.15 -19.40 -11.10
C ALA A 341 -4.00 -20.33 -11.55
N ALA A 342 -3.81 -20.53 -12.86
CA ALA A 342 -2.79 -21.46 -13.39
C ALA A 342 -1.35 -21.16 -12.91
N HIS A 343 -1.10 -19.93 -12.47
CA HIS A 343 0.20 -19.46 -11.97
C HIS A 343 0.25 -19.36 -10.43
N GLU A 344 -0.74 -19.84 -9.69
CA GLU A 344 -0.75 -19.83 -8.22
C GLU A 344 -0.44 -21.23 -7.68
N LYS A 345 0.30 -21.30 -6.57
CA LYS A 345 0.57 -22.55 -5.86
C LYS A 345 0.05 -22.48 -4.42
N PRO A 346 -1.17 -23.01 -4.15
CA PRO A 346 -1.84 -22.83 -2.87
C PRO A 346 -1.15 -23.60 -1.76
N ILE A 347 -1.20 -23.04 -0.55
CA ILE A 347 -0.79 -23.69 0.70
C ILE A 347 -1.94 -23.53 1.69
N VAL A 348 -2.41 -24.63 2.26
CA VAL A 348 -3.43 -24.64 3.32
C VAL A 348 -2.76 -25.04 4.63
N CYS A 349 -3.10 -24.34 5.71
CA CYS A 349 -2.54 -24.54 7.03
C CYS A 349 -3.66 -24.66 8.08
N HIS A 350 -3.54 -25.61 9.00
CA HIS A 350 -4.45 -25.73 10.15
C HIS A 350 -4.04 -24.80 11.30
N ILE A 351 -4.27 -23.49 11.10
CA ILE A 351 -3.77 -22.42 11.98
C ILE A 351 -4.18 -22.55 13.45
N LYS A 352 -5.35 -23.14 13.74
CA LYS A 352 -5.82 -23.34 15.12
C LYS A 352 -4.82 -24.18 15.94
N ARG A 353 -4.16 -25.16 15.30
CA ARG A 353 -3.17 -26.06 15.91
C ARG A 353 -1.72 -25.55 15.82
N MET A 354 -1.43 -24.56 14.98
CA MET A 354 -0.07 -24.03 14.80
C MET A 354 0.38 -23.11 15.95
N ASN A 355 1.67 -23.11 16.27
CA ASN A 355 2.25 -22.09 17.14
C ASN A 355 2.76 -20.94 16.26
N ILE A 356 2.00 -19.85 16.19
CA ILE A 356 2.36 -18.70 15.37
C ILE A 356 3.31 -17.80 16.20
N PRO A 357 4.52 -17.47 15.73
CA PRO A 357 5.46 -16.61 16.45
C PRO A 357 4.97 -15.17 16.62
N LEU A 358 5.70 -14.38 17.41
CA LEU A 358 5.54 -12.93 17.65
C LEU A 358 4.30 -12.43 18.41
N TRP A 359 3.15 -13.11 18.31
CA TRP A 359 1.86 -12.57 18.76
C TRP A 359 1.08 -13.43 19.77
#